data_AF-A0A2S5RFI7-F1
#
_entry.id   AF-A0A2S5RFI7-F1
#
_cell.length_a   1.000
_cell.length_b   1.000
_cell.length_c   1.000
_cell.angle_alpha   90.00
_cell.angle_beta   90.00
_cell.angle_gamma   90.00
#
_symmetry.space_group_name_H-M   'P 1'
#
loop_
_entity.id
_entity.type
_entity.pdbx_description
1 polymer ?
#
loop_
_entity_poly.entity_id
_entity_poly.type
_entity_poly.pdbx_seq_one_letter_code
_entity_poly.pdbx_strand_id
1 'polypeptide(L)'
;MLYIGEQAVLIEVQTKDDLYLIGDEIFEVLPNKIASGILSSANWNRALRYKNNHHDQFHHLGYFLIRFELYLKDRQIICLSKNSFEQKILQQNKFQNEFLQEIFTFRNRNLKHFKPSTIPVDVDDMNLVDQINLDFNRVWMSDNYQVNKSKFKLYFKTGPFAFEQNKHNQTIYYFENKHFQNWDLIDFKTSLFYLQGSFGLNVQAHLILEKENKQLAQEIMEQLVNEIKNSQTIKTNLKPWHLYNVTQDEQIIIATLNELGKQLEYTELIDYLNQLFKTLKINYFPLLFANPEIQKIFTKTAKTEASQSDLQKNIARFNCTKKPNLHL
;
A
#
# COMPACT_ATOMS: atom_id res chain seq x y z
N MET A 1 16.19 13.80 1.82
CA MET A 1 16.14 13.32 3.22
C MET A 1 14.71 13.02 3.61
N LEU A 2 14.38 11.76 3.88
CA LEU A 2 13.04 11.30 4.19
C LEU A 2 12.87 11.04 5.68
N TYR A 3 11.76 11.48 6.24
CA TYR A 3 11.42 11.22 7.65
C TYR A 3 10.90 9.80 7.83
N ILE A 4 11.48 9.06 8.79
CA ILE A 4 11.09 7.68 9.11
C ILE A 4 10.19 7.58 10.34
N GLY A 5 10.34 8.53 11.26
CA GLY A 5 9.58 8.53 12.51
C GLY A 5 10.43 8.95 13.69
N GLU A 6 9.75 9.13 14.82
CA GLU A 6 10.39 9.39 16.10
C GLU A 6 10.74 8.07 16.79
N GLN A 7 11.84 8.05 17.53
CA GLN A 7 12.20 6.96 18.42
C GLN A 7 12.52 7.50 19.81
N ALA A 8 12.10 6.74 20.84
CA ALA A 8 12.50 6.98 22.21
C ALA A 8 13.30 5.79 22.75
N VAL A 9 14.43 6.06 23.40
CA VAL A 9 15.31 5.03 23.99
C VAL A 9 15.82 5.48 25.35
N LEU A 10 16.02 4.51 26.24
CA LEU A 10 16.66 4.75 27.53
C LEU A 10 18.17 4.65 27.37
N ILE A 11 18.89 5.59 27.96
CA ILE A 11 20.34 5.67 27.93
C ILE A 11 20.86 5.38 29.32
N GLU A 12 21.69 4.35 29.44
CA GLU A 12 22.39 4.04 30.68
C GLU A 12 23.39 5.14 31.03
N VAL A 13 23.46 5.48 32.31
CA VAL A 13 24.51 6.32 32.86
C VAL A 13 25.21 5.53 33.96
N GLN A 14 26.53 5.49 33.89
CA GLN A 14 27.38 5.00 34.97
C GLN A 14 28.28 6.14 35.47
N THR A 15 28.80 6.03 36.70
CA THR A 15 29.63 7.08 37.30
C THR A 15 30.82 6.52 38.06
N LYS A 16 31.89 7.32 38.13
CA LYS A 16 33.12 7.09 38.92
C LYS A 16 33.81 8.42 39.15
N ASP A 17 34.15 8.76 40.40
CA ASP A 17 34.95 9.95 40.75
C ASP A 17 34.49 11.24 40.02
N ASP A 18 33.18 11.52 40.06
CA ASP A 18 32.51 12.65 39.38
C ASP A 18 32.54 12.64 37.84
N LEU A 19 33.02 11.56 37.22
CA LEU A 19 32.91 11.31 35.79
C LEU A 19 31.67 10.48 35.48
N TYR A 20 31.16 10.63 34.25
CA TYR A 20 29.98 9.93 33.78
C TYR A 20 30.28 9.16 32.49
N LEU A 21 30.03 7.86 32.48
CA LEU A 21 30.16 7.01 31.30
C LEU A 21 28.78 6.86 30.64
N ILE A 22 28.70 7.16 29.34
CA ILE A 22 27.53 6.95 28.49
C ILE A 22 27.99 6.34 27.17
N GLY A 23 27.48 5.15 26.85
CA GLY A 23 27.88 4.39 25.66
C GLY A 23 29.34 3.97 25.73
N ASP A 24 30.15 4.59 24.90
CA ASP A 24 31.60 4.41 24.79
C ASP A 24 32.41 5.67 25.14
N GLU A 25 31.78 6.73 25.66
CA GLU A 25 32.44 7.99 26.01
C GLU A 25 32.27 8.41 27.48
N ILE A 26 33.28 9.11 27.99
CA ILE A 26 33.31 9.69 29.33
C ILE A 26 33.03 11.19 29.25
N PHE A 27 32.14 11.67 30.10
CA PHE A 27 31.72 13.05 30.23
C PHE A 27 32.10 13.57 31.62
N GLU A 28 32.70 14.76 31.68
CA GLU A 28 33.02 15.44 32.94
C GLU A 28 31.79 16.10 33.58
N VAL A 29 30.78 16.44 32.77
CA VAL A 29 29.58 17.17 33.23
C VAL A 29 28.35 16.65 32.52
N LEU A 30 27.28 16.40 33.29
CA LEU A 30 25.94 16.17 32.76
C LEU A 30 25.11 17.45 32.80
N PRO A 31 24.37 17.79 31.72
CA PRO A 31 23.37 18.85 31.78
C PRO A 31 22.37 18.63 32.91
N ASN A 32 22.02 19.68 33.66
CA ASN A 32 21.12 19.59 34.82
C ASN A 32 19.79 18.86 34.53
N LYS A 33 19.21 19.08 33.34
CA LYS A 33 17.98 18.42 32.89
C LYS A 33 18.13 16.89 32.84
N ILE A 34 19.30 16.40 32.44
CA ILE A 34 19.62 14.96 32.39
C ILE A 34 19.87 14.46 33.80
N ALA A 35 20.70 15.16 34.59
CA ALA A 35 20.99 14.81 35.98
C ALA A 35 19.71 14.63 36.81
N SER A 36 18.71 15.52 36.65
CA SER A 36 17.41 15.40 37.33
C SER A 36 16.53 14.24 36.86
N GLY A 37 16.76 13.72 35.65
CA GLY A 37 15.92 12.70 35.02
C GLY A 37 16.39 11.25 35.23
N ILE A 38 17.67 11.05 35.57
CA ILE A 38 18.33 9.73 35.65
C ILE A 38 17.68 8.77 36.66
N LEU A 39 17.06 9.31 37.70
CA LEU A 39 16.44 8.55 38.80
C LEU A 39 14.90 8.50 38.73
N SER A 40 14.28 9.00 37.64
CA SER A 40 12.81 9.10 37.55
C SER A 40 12.15 7.78 37.14
N SER A 41 11.46 7.14 38.08
CA SER A 41 10.88 5.78 38.00
C SER A 41 9.68 5.61 37.04
N ALA A 42 9.82 6.00 35.77
CA ALA A 42 8.87 5.61 34.74
C ALA A 42 9.03 4.12 34.38
N ASN A 43 8.00 3.49 33.80
CA ASN A 43 7.94 2.04 33.64
C ASN A 43 8.92 1.53 32.55
N TRP A 44 10.17 1.29 32.94
CA TRP A 44 11.35 1.07 32.08
C TRP A 44 11.50 -0.34 31.52
N ASN A 45 10.68 -1.31 31.94
CA ASN A 45 10.92 -2.72 31.65
C ASN A 45 10.66 -3.16 30.20
N ARG A 46 10.01 -2.32 29.37
CA ARG A 46 9.71 -2.64 27.97
C ARG A 46 10.39 -1.69 26.96
N ALA A 47 11.14 -0.70 27.43
CA ALA A 47 11.83 0.25 26.56
C ALA A 47 13.16 -0.34 26.05
N LEU A 48 13.55 0.03 24.83
CA LEU A 48 14.90 -0.22 24.32
C LEU A 48 15.92 0.55 25.16
N ARG A 49 17.01 -0.11 25.54
CA ARG A 49 18.03 0.44 26.45
C ARG A 49 19.39 0.42 25.77
N TYR A 50 19.99 1.59 25.60
CA TYR A 50 21.38 1.74 25.21
C TYR A 50 22.25 1.55 26.43
N LYS A 51 23.11 0.53 26.41
CA LYS A 51 23.99 0.16 27.52
C LYS A 51 25.42 0.59 27.27
N ASN A 52 26.10 0.94 28.35
CA ASN A 52 27.51 1.31 28.32
C ASN A 52 28.39 0.12 27.95
N ASN A 53 29.61 0.39 27.50
CA ASN A 53 30.65 -0.63 27.46
C ASN A 53 30.94 -1.13 28.88
N HIS A 54 31.31 -2.41 28.98
CA HIS A 54 31.67 -2.96 30.27
C HIS A 54 32.94 -2.27 30.78
N HIS A 55 32.85 -1.69 31.98
CA HIS A 55 33.95 -0.98 32.59
C HIS A 55 33.91 -1.23 34.10
N ASP A 56 34.85 -2.03 34.61
CA ASP A 56 34.82 -2.55 36.00
C ASP A 56 34.81 -1.46 37.08
N GLN A 57 35.28 -0.27 36.73
CA GLN A 57 35.44 0.85 37.65
C GLN A 57 34.25 1.83 37.67
N PHE A 58 33.28 1.68 36.76
CA PHE A 58 32.11 2.55 36.67
C PHE A 58 30.89 1.83 37.25
N HIS A 59 30.14 2.53 38.11
CA HIS A 59 28.95 1.97 38.76
C HIS A 59 27.67 2.52 38.13
N HIS A 60 26.65 1.67 38.01
CA HIS A 60 25.35 2.07 37.47
C HIS A 60 24.72 3.19 38.31
N LEU A 61 24.42 4.32 37.66
CA LEU A 61 23.75 5.46 38.28
C LEU A 61 22.25 5.46 37.98
N GLY A 62 21.87 5.15 36.74
CA GLY A 62 20.47 5.12 36.32
C GLY A 62 20.29 5.18 34.82
N TYR A 63 19.09 5.63 34.39
CA TYR A 63 18.74 5.79 32.97
C TYR A 63 18.02 7.11 32.72
N PHE A 64 18.26 7.74 31.57
CA PHE A 64 17.40 8.84 31.08
C PHE A 64 16.88 8.56 29.68
N LEU A 65 15.76 9.19 29.32
CA LEU A 65 15.14 9.01 28.01
C LEU A 65 15.65 10.05 27.01
N ILE A 66 16.09 9.60 25.84
CA ILE A 66 16.28 10.45 24.65
C ILE A 66 15.13 10.20 23.67
N ARG A 67 14.62 11.27 23.05
CA ARG A 67 13.71 11.21 21.91
C ARG A 67 14.37 11.85 20.70
N PHE A 68 14.34 11.17 19.55
CA PHE A 68 15.04 11.65 18.36
C PHE A 68 14.35 11.28 17.05
N GLU A 69 14.63 12.14 16.08
CA GLU A 69 14.40 12.09 14.65
C GLU A 69 15.08 10.89 13.97
N LEU A 70 14.39 9.97 13.30
CA LEU A 70 15.00 9.04 12.34
C LEU A 70 14.75 9.50 10.91
N TYR A 71 15.81 9.56 10.11
CA TYR A 71 15.75 9.97 8.71
C TYR A 71 16.52 9.01 7.81
N LEU A 72 16.07 8.87 6.57
CA LEU A 72 16.85 8.30 5.47
C LEU A 72 17.49 9.44 4.68
N LYS A 73 18.81 9.44 4.55
CA LYS A 73 19.56 10.39 3.72
C LYS A 73 20.77 9.69 3.13
N ASP A 74 21.05 9.92 1.85
CA ASP A 74 22.23 9.37 1.17
C ASP A 74 22.36 7.83 1.37
N ARG A 75 21.22 7.12 1.37
CA ARG A 75 21.11 5.67 1.63
C ARG A 75 21.62 5.22 3.00
N GLN A 76 21.59 6.11 3.98
CA GLN A 76 21.93 5.82 5.37
C GLN A 76 20.83 6.31 6.29
N ILE A 77 20.66 5.61 7.41
CA ILE A 77 19.84 6.07 8.51
C ILE A 77 20.63 7.09 9.32
N ILE A 78 20.02 8.26 9.52
CA ILE A 78 20.55 9.35 10.34
C ILE A 78 19.63 9.58 11.53
N CYS A 79 20.23 9.81 12.70
CA CYS A 79 19.54 10.16 13.93
C CYS A 79 19.74 11.65 14.27
N LEU A 80 18.67 12.39 14.50
CA LEU A 80 18.71 13.82 14.83
C LEU A 80 17.98 14.12 16.14
N SER A 81 18.62 14.82 17.07
CA SER A 81 17.99 15.40 18.27
C SER A 81 18.09 16.92 18.25
N LYS A 82 17.09 17.59 18.83
CA LYS A 82 17.09 19.04 19.07
C LYS A 82 18.03 19.45 20.21
N ASN A 83 18.48 18.49 21.03
CA ASN A 83 19.41 18.72 22.13
C ASN A 83 20.83 18.32 21.70
N SER A 84 21.77 19.25 21.79
CA SER A 84 23.16 19.03 21.35
C SER A 84 23.90 17.96 22.16
N PHE A 85 23.58 17.79 23.46
CA PHE A 85 24.17 16.73 24.27
C PHE A 85 23.64 15.36 23.86
N GLU A 86 22.33 15.26 23.64
CA GLU A 86 21.71 14.03 23.11
C GLU A 86 22.27 13.69 21.73
N GLN A 87 22.47 14.69 20.87
CA GLN A 87 23.08 14.50 19.55
C GLN A 87 24.50 13.92 19.63
N LYS A 88 25.31 14.32 20.62
CA LYS A 88 26.64 13.72 20.84
C LYS A 88 26.54 12.22 21.10
N ILE A 89 25.61 11.81 21.99
CA ILE A 89 25.36 10.39 22.28
C ILE A 89 24.89 9.66 21.01
N LEU A 90 23.97 10.25 20.25
CA LEU A 90 23.50 9.66 19.00
C LEU A 90 24.65 9.49 17.99
N GLN A 91 25.66 10.36 17.99
CA GLN A 91 26.80 10.31 17.06
C GLN A 91 27.91 9.33 17.47
N GLN A 92 27.83 8.74 18.66
CA GLN A 92 28.81 7.75 19.13
C GLN A 92 28.87 6.55 18.20
N ASN A 93 30.09 6.01 18.00
CA ASN A 93 30.32 4.85 17.14
C ASN A 93 29.51 3.64 17.60
N LYS A 94 29.52 3.37 18.91
CA LYS A 94 28.70 2.30 19.48
C LYS A 94 27.20 2.51 19.22
N PHE A 95 26.71 3.74 19.33
CA PHE A 95 25.30 4.02 19.05
C PHE A 95 24.96 3.73 17.58
N GLN A 96 25.76 4.26 16.66
CA GLN A 96 25.51 4.15 15.22
C GLN A 96 25.69 2.73 14.66
N ASN A 97 26.69 1.99 15.15
CA ASN A 97 27.07 0.70 14.56
C ASN A 97 26.46 -0.50 15.28
N GLU A 98 26.14 -0.40 16.57
CA GLU A 98 25.60 -1.51 17.36
C GLU A 98 24.13 -1.27 17.69
N PHE A 99 23.83 -0.17 18.38
CA PHE A 99 22.51 0.04 18.97
C PHE A 99 21.44 0.44 17.95
N LEU A 100 21.82 1.16 16.89
CA LEU A 100 20.88 1.51 15.82
C LEU A 100 20.27 0.27 15.16
N GLN A 101 21.06 -0.81 15.02
CA GLN A 101 20.55 -2.08 14.51
C GLN A 101 19.52 -2.70 15.46
N GLU A 102 19.70 -2.59 16.78
CA GLU A 102 18.71 -3.05 17.76
C GLU A 102 17.39 -2.29 17.65
N ILE A 103 17.46 -0.95 17.45
CA ILE A 103 16.27 -0.12 17.24
C ILE A 103 15.48 -0.61 16.02
N PHE A 104 16.14 -0.82 14.88
CA PHE A 104 15.46 -1.29 13.67
C PHE A 104 14.98 -2.73 13.81
N THR A 105 15.74 -3.60 14.48
CA THR A 105 15.30 -4.96 14.79
C THR A 105 13.98 -4.96 15.59
N PHE A 106 13.87 -4.07 16.57
CA PHE A 106 12.65 -3.90 17.35
C PHE A 106 11.50 -3.30 16.53
N ARG A 107 11.75 -2.31 15.68
CA ARG A 107 10.72 -1.73 14.78
C ARG A 107 10.21 -2.78 13.78
N ASN A 108 11.11 -3.57 13.22
CA ASN A 108 10.83 -4.56 12.19
C ASN A 108 10.05 -5.78 12.71
N ARG A 109 10.06 -6.08 14.01
CA ARG A 109 9.56 -7.34 14.59
C ARG A 109 8.09 -7.68 14.30
N ASN A 110 7.26 -6.66 14.09
CA ASN A 110 5.82 -6.83 13.84
C ASN A 110 5.47 -6.77 12.35
N LEU A 111 6.45 -6.46 11.49
CA LEU A 111 6.26 -6.33 10.05
C LEU A 111 6.36 -7.71 9.40
N LYS A 112 5.27 -8.15 8.77
CA LYS A 112 5.20 -9.45 8.10
C LYS A 112 5.53 -9.26 6.61
N HIS A 113 6.27 -10.21 6.03
CA HIS A 113 6.43 -10.40 4.58
C HIS A 113 7.19 -9.29 3.82
N PHE A 114 8.47 -9.07 4.13
CA PHE A 114 9.37 -8.23 3.33
C PHE A 114 10.37 -9.09 2.58
N LYS A 115 10.64 -8.78 1.31
CA LYS A 115 11.73 -9.39 0.54
C LYS A 115 12.94 -8.46 0.52
N PRO A 116 14.17 -9.01 0.48
CA PRO A 116 15.38 -8.19 0.30
C PRO A 116 15.28 -7.37 -0.99
N SER A 117 15.59 -6.08 -0.91
CA SER A 117 15.61 -5.17 -2.06
C SER A 117 16.70 -4.10 -1.89
N THR A 118 17.07 -3.46 -2.99
CA THR A 118 18.01 -2.33 -3.00
C THR A 118 17.27 -1.01 -3.04
N ILE A 119 17.73 -0.01 -2.28
CA ILE A 119 17.12 1.32 -2.34
C ILE A 119 17.35 1.93 -3.75
N PRO A 120 16.30 2.44 -4.41
CA PRO A 120 16.43 3.11 -5.70
C PRO A 120 17.38 4.32 -5.68
N VAL A 121 17.83 4.74 -6.85
CA VAL A 121 18.67 5.95 -6.98
C VAL A 121 17.87 7.22 -6.68
N ASP A 122 16.59 7.25 -7.04
CA ASP A 122 15.68 8.39 -6.92
C ASP A 122 14.85 8.37 -5.63
N VAL A 123 15.39 7.83 -4.53
CA VAL A 123 14.66 7.71 -3.26
C VAL A 123 14.20 9.06 -2.70
N ASP A 124 14.91 10.16 -2.99
CA ASP A 124 14.52 11.49 -2.54
C ASP A 124 13.20 11.99 -3.16
N ASP A 125 12.76 11.39 -4.28
CA ASP A 125 11.45 11.67 -4.88
C ASP A 125 10.31 10.78 -4.32
N MET A 126 10.62 9.93 -3.35
CA MET A 126 9.67 8.99 -2.76
C MET A 126 9.28 9.45 -1.35
N ASN A 127 8.08 9.06 -0.91
CA ASN A 127 7.62 9.24 0.47
C ASN A 127 7.72 7.91 1.23
N LEU A 128 7.96 7.98 2.54
CA LEU A 128 7.83 6.81 3.41
C LEU A 128 6.37 6.69 3.88
N VAL A 129 5.84 5.48 3.88
CA VAL A 129 4.53 5.18 4.48
C VAL A 129 4.63 4.00 5.46
N ASP A 130 3.80 4.06 6.51
CA ASP A 130 3.76 3.00 7.52
C ASP A 130 3.05 1.74 7.02
N GLN A 131 2.03 1.92 6.18
CA GLN A 131 1.21 0.84 5.63
C GLN A 131 0.59 1.25 4.30
N ILE A 132 0.43 0.28 3.40
CA ILE A 132 -0.30 0.49 2.16
C ILE A 132 -1.79 0.27 2.43
N ASN A 133 -2.58 1.34 2.32
CA ASN A 133 -4.04 1.28 2.47
C ASN A 133 -4.70 1.30 1.09
N LEU A 134 -5.10 0.13 0.59
CA LEU A 134 -5.62 -0.02 -0.77
C LEU A 134 -7.12 -0.26 -0.76
N ASP A 135 -7.81 0.44 -1.66
CA ASP A 135 -9.15 0.08 -2.14
C ASP A 135 -8.95 -0.83 -3.35
N PHE A 136 -8.82 -2.13 -3.10
CA PHE A 136 -8.22 -3.18 -3.94
C PHE A 136 -8.98 -3.50 -5.26
N ASN A 137 -9.20 -2.50 -6.11
CA ASN A 137 -9.72 -2.60 -7.46
C ASN A 137 -8.77 -1.87 -8.42
N ARG A 138 -8.19 -2.59 -9.39
CA ARG A 138 -7.19 -2.09 -10.36
C ARG A 138 -5.81 -1.83 -9.77
N VAL A 139 -5.30 -2.84 -9.07
CA VAL A 139 -3.94 -2.84 -8.54
C VAL A 139 -3.10 -3.84 -9.33
N TRP A 140 -1.93 -3.43 -9.79
CA TRP A 140 -0.91 -4.36 -10.26
C TRP A 140 -0.06 -4.81 -9.08
N MET A 141 0.22 -6.11 -9.02
CA MET A 141 1.01 -6.72 -7.96
C MET A 141 2.12 -7.56 -8.58
N SER A 142 3.34 -7.29 -8.17
CA SER A 142 4.47 -8.17 -8.43
C SER A 142 4.32 -9.50 -7.68
N ASP A 143 5.14 -10.48 -8.04
CA ASP A 143 5.30 -11.72 -7.25
C ASP A 143 5.99 -11.49 -5.90
N ASN A 144 6.50 -10.27 -5.66
CA ASN A 144 7.07 -9.87 -4.38
C ASN A 144 6.04 -9.40 -3.38
N TYR A 145 4.88 -8.94 -3.85
CA TYR A 145 3.81 -8.48 -2.98
C TYR A 145 2.97 -9.65 -2.45
N GLN A 146 2.92 -9.77 -1.12
CA GLN A 146 2.09 -10.79 -0.47
C GLN A 146 0.76 -10.21 -0.04
N VAL A 147 -0.31 -10.67 -0.68
CA VAL A 147 -1.67 -10.34 -0.28
C VAL A 147 -1.98 -10.99 1.06
N ASN A 148 -2.23 -10.18 2.08
CA ASN A 148 -2.84 -10.66 3.33
C ASN A 148 -4.36 -10.58 3.26
N LYS A 149 -5.10 -11.70 3.36
CA LYS A 149 -6.57 -11.84 3.51
C LYS A 149 -7.49 -10.96 2.62
N SER A 150 -6.96 -10.13 1.71
CA SER A 150 -7.73 -9.17 0.92
C SER A 150 -8.51 -9.88 -0.16
N LYS A 151 -9.78 -9.51 -0.29
CA LYS A 151 -10.66 -9.98 -1.36
C LYS A 151 -10.55 -9.02 -2.53
N PHE A 152 -9.69 -9.29 -3.49
CA PHE A 152 -9.76 -8.57 -4.78
C PHE A 152 -10.96 -9.06 -5.57
N LYS A 153 -11.53 -8.19 -6.40
CA LYS A 153 -12.35 -8.63 -7.54
C LYS A 153 -11.54 -8.62 -8.83
N LEU A 154 -10.61 -7.68 -8.95
CA LEU A 154 -9.77 -7.51 -10.12
C LEU A 154 -8.37 -7.03 -9.73
N TYR A 155 -7.36 -7.67 -10.29
CA TYR A 155 -5.97 -7.21 -10.19
C TYR A 155 -5.14 -7.60 -11.41
N PHE A 156 -3.94 -7.04 -11.48
CA PHE A 156 -3.01 -7.25 -12.57
C PHE A 156 -1.75 -7.97 -12.09
N LYS A 157 -1.16 -8.76 -12.97
CA LYS A 157 0.11 -9.45 -12.78
C LYS A 157 1.00 -9.29 -14.02
N THR A 158 2.30 -9.46 -13.83
CA THR A 158 3.24 -9.52 -14.94
C THR A 158 3.10 -10.84 -15.70
N GLY A 159 3.08 -10.76 -17.02
CA GLY A 159 3.13 -11.90 -17.93
C GLY A 159 2.50 -11.57 -19.28
N PRO A 160 2.62 -12.46 -20.28
CA PRO A 160 2.05 -12.27 -21.59
C PRO A 160 0.56 -11.93 -21.51
N PHE A 161 0.07 -11.07 -22.41
CA PHE A 161 -1.30 -10.60 -22.33
C PHE A 161 -2.31 -11.76 -22.32
N ALA A 162 -2.96 -11.92 -21.18
CA ALA A 162 -3.96 -12.95 -20.94
C ALA A 162 -4.88 -12.49 -19.81
N PHE A 163 -6.02 -13.16 -19.66
CA PHE A 163 -6.82 -13.00 -18.47
C PHE A 163 -7.32 -14.36 -18.01
N GLU A 164 -7.48 -14.51 -16.70
CA GLU A 164 -8.08 -15.70 -16.12
C GLU A 164 -9.01 -15.33 -14.97
N GLN A 165 -9.79 -16.32 -14.55
CA GLN A 165 -10.61 -16.22 -13.36
C GLN A 165 -10.27 -17.34 -12.40
N ASN A 166 -9.83 -16.95 -11.22
CA ASN A 166 -9.44 -17.93 -10.22
C ASN A 166 -10.66 -18.54 -9.49
N LYS A 167 -10.40 -19.49 -8.60
CA LYS A 167 -11.42 -20.17 -7.77
C LYS A 167 -12.24 -19.25 -6.86
N HIS A 168 -11.80 -18.01 -6.67
CA HIS A 168 -12.46 -16.99 -5.88
C HIS A 168 -13.25 -15.99 -6.75
N ASN A 169 -13.44 -16.29 -8.03
CA ASN A 169 -14.09 -15.41 -9.03
C ASN A 169 -13.41 -14.04 -9.17
N GLN A 170 -12.10 -13.98 -8.96
CA GLN A 170 -11.31 -12.78 -9.19
C GLN A 170 -10.82 -12.78 -10.63
N THR A 171 -10.96 -11.67 -11.32
CA THR A 171 -10.38 -11.50 -12.66
C THR A 171 -8.94 -11.03 -12.53
N ILE A 172 -8.04 -11.77 -13.15
CA ILE A 172 -6.61 -11.48 -13.15
C ILE A 172 -6.25 -11.19 -14.60
N TYR A 173 -5.72 -9.99 -14.89
CA TYR A 173 -5.08 -9.76 -16.18
C TYR A 173 -3.57 -9.89 -16.02
N TYR A 174 -2.98 -10.64 -16.93
CA TYR A 174 -1.55 -10.69 -17.14
C TYR A 174 -1.22 -9.69 -18.23
N PHE A 175 -0.23 -8.84 -17.99
CA PHE A 175 0.26 -7.88 -18.95
C PHE A 175 1.74 -7.58 -18.68
N GLU A 176 2.53 -7.40 -19.73
CA GLU A 176 3.94 -7.05 -19.61
C GLU A 176 4.13 -5.55 -19.75
N ASN A 177 4.85 -4.95 -18.82
CA ASN A 177 5.28 -3.57 -18.92
C ASN A 177 6.65 -3.41 -18.29
N LYS A 178 7.58 -2.75 -18.98
CA LYS A 178 8.95 -2.53 -18.51
C LYS A 178 9.04 -1.80 -17.17
N HIS A 179 8.03 -1.02 -16.81
CA HIS A 179 8.01 -0.26 -15.55
C HIS A 179 7.65 -1.14 -14.35
N PHE A 180 7.02 -2.29 -14.56
CA PHE A 180 6.63 -3.21 -13.49
C PHE A 180 7.81 -3.75 -12.68
N GLN A 181 8.96 -3.97 -13.30
CA GLN A 181 10.14 -4.51 -12.61
C GLN A 181 10.70 -3.62 -11.49
N ASN A 182 10.30 -2.34 -11.45
CA ASN A 182 10.81 -1.36 -10.49
C ASN A 182 9.93 -1.23 -9.24
N TRP A 183 8.78 -1.90 -9.21
CA TRP A 183 7.76 -1.70 -8.18
C TRP A 183 7.27 -3.03 -7.66
N ASP A 184 6.85 -3.06 -6.40
CA ASP A 184 6.20 -4.24 -5.85
C ASP A 184 4.69 -4.19 -6.06
N LEU A 185 4.12 -2.99 -6.09
CA LEU A 185 2.70 -2.74 -6.24
C LEU A 185 2.43 -1.39 -6.93
N ILE A 186 1.38 -1.33 -7.75
CA ILE A 186 0.91 -0.09 -8.38
C ILE A 186 -0.60 0.00 -8.20
N ASP A 187 -1.07 1.07 -7.56
CA ASP A 187 -2.49 1.41 -7.48
C ASP A 187 -2.85 2.38 -8.61
N PHE A 188 -3.51 1.89 -9.66
CA PHE A 188 -3.90 2.73 -10.79
C PHE A 188 -5.08 3.66 -10.47
N LYS A 189 -5.80 3.46 -9.36
CA LYS A 189 -6.88 4.38 -8.94
C LYS A 189 -6.29 5.67 -8.39
N THR A 190 -5.26 5.55 -7.55
CA THR A 190 -4.59 6.68 -6.91
C THR A 190 -3.34 7.13 -7.65
N SER A 191 -2.89 6.36 -8.65
CA SER A 191 -1.60 6.55 -9.35
C SER A 191 -0.38 6.47 -8.43
N LEU A 192 -0.50 5.71 -7.33
CA LEU A 192 0.58 5.49 -6.37
C LEU A 192 1.34 4.21 -6.71
N PHE A 193 2.66 4.32 -6.72
CA PHE A 193 3.60 3.24 -6.98
C PHE A 193 4.34 2.95 -5.69
N TYR A 194 4.41 1.67 -5.31
CA TYR A 194 4.94 1.23 -4.04
C TYR A 194 6.12 0.28 -4.20
N LEU A 195 7.12 0.48 -3.36
CA LEU A 195 8.26 -0.39 -3.19
C LEU A 195 8.34 -0.79 -1.71
N GLN A 196 8.28 -2.09 -1.44
CA GLN A 196 8.34 -2.66 -0.11
C GLN A 196 9.58 -3.55 -0.01
N GLY A 197 10.54 -3.16 0.81
CA GLY A 197 11.83 -3.84 0.86
C GLY A 197 12.44 -3.95 2.24
N SER A 198 13.22 -5.01 2.42
CA SER A 198 14.23 -5.12 3.47
C SER A 198 15.55 -4.59 2.90
N PHE A 199 15.97 -3.42 3.37
CA PHE A 199 17.11 -2.67 2.83
C PHE A 199 18.31 -2.76 3.77
N GLY A 200 19.45 -3.20 3.24
CA GLY A 200 20.74 -3.18 3.95
C GLY A 200 21.38 -1.80 3.83
N LEU A 201 21.18 -0.96 4.83
CA LEU A 201 21.81 0.36 4.95
C LEU A 201 23.04 0.25 5.86
N ASN A 202 23.33 1.29 6.65
CA ASN A 202 24.12 1.13 7.88
C ASN A 202 23.40 0.22 8.91
N VAL A 203 22.11 -0.05 8.71
CA VAL A 203 21.29 -1.01 9.46
C VAL A 203 20.32 -1.72 8.53
N GLN A 204 19.82 -2.89 8.93
CA GLN A 204 18.75 -3.58 8.22
C GLN A 204 17.39 -2.93 8.52
N ALA A 205 16.84 -2.18 7.56
CA ALA A 205 15.58 -1.47 7.70
C ALA A 205 14.48 -2.06 6.82
N HIS A 206 13.28 -2.26 7.37
CA HIS A 206 12.10 -2.60 6.58
C HIS A 206 11.31 -1.33 6.31
N LEU A 207 11.23 -0.93 5.04
CA LEU A 207 10.62 0.33 4.62
C LEU A 207 9.60 0.09 3.51
N ILE A 208 8.57 0.92 3.48
CA ILE A 208 7.63 1.02 2.36
C ILE A 208 7.76 2.44 1.82
N LEU A 209 8.17 2.52 0.56
CA LEU A 209 8.32 3.77 -0.17
C LEU A 209 7.18 3.88 -1.17
N GLU A 210 6.65 5.09 -1.34
CA GLU A 210 5.64 5.38 -2.35
C GLU A 210 6.01 6.60 -3.20
N LYS A 211 5.55 6.61 -4.45
CA LYS A 211 5.68 7.74 -5.37
C LYS A 211 4.41 7.86 -6.20
N GLU A 212 3.87 9.08 -6.28
CA GLU A 212 2.77 9.36 -7.20
C GLU A 212 3.33 9.60 -8.61
N ASN A 213 2.76 8.92 -9.61
CA ASN A 213 3.10 9.17 -11.01
C ASN A 213 1.89 8.97 -11.91
N LYS A 214 1.05 10.00 -12.00
CA LYS A 214 -0.19 10.00 -12.81
C LYS A 214 0.06 9.74 -14.29
N GLN A 215 1.10 10.35 -14.84
CA GLN A 215 1.44 10.19 -16.25
C GLN A 215 1.80 8.74 -16.56
N LEU A 216 2.71 8.14 -15.78
CA LEU A 216 3.11 6.76 -16.00
C LEU A 216 1.95 5.79 -15.75
N ALA A 217 1.13 6.02 -14.72
CA ALA A 217 -0.07 5.23 -14.47
C ALA A 217 -1.02 5.27 -15.68
N GLN A 218 -1.25 6.45 -16.24
CA GLN A 218 -2.07 6.62 -17.45
C GLN A 218 -1.45 5.90 -18.66
N GLU A 219 -0.15 6.08 -18.92
CA GLU A 219 0.55 5.42 -20.03
C GLU A 219 0.43 3.88 -19.96
N ILE A 220 0.62 3.30 -18.77
CA ILE A 220 0.47 1.85 -18.55
C ILE A 220 -0.98 1.43 -18.82
N MET A 221 -1.95 2.19 -18.32
CA MET A 221 -3.37 1.89 -18.50
C MET A 221 -3.82 1.99 -19.96
N GLU A 222 -3.31 2.97 -20.71
CA GLU A 222 -3.55 3.11 -22.16
C GLU A 222 -2.99 1.92 -22.95
N GLN A 223 -1.81 1.44 -22.58
CA GLN A 223 -1.24 0.23 -23.19
C GLN A 223 -2.11 -1.00 -22.92
N LEU A 224 -2.55 -1.19 -21.67
CA LEU A 224 -3.46 -2.29 -21.31
C LEU A 224 -4.79 -2.21 -22.06
N VAL A 225 -5.35 -1.00 -22.23
CA VAL A 225 -6.56 -0.77 -23.04
C VAL A 225 -6.33 -1.19 -24.48
N ASN A 226 -5.17 -0.87 -25.06
CA ASN A 226 -4.84 -1.25 -26.42
C ASN A 226 -4.68 -2.78 -26.58
N GLU A 227 -4.06 -3.45 -25.60
CA GLU A 227 -4.00 -4.92 -25.57
C GLU A 227 -5.40 -5.55 -25.56
N ILE A 228 -6.31 -5.06 -24.70
CA ILE A 228 -7.70 -5.57 -24.65
C ILE A 228 -8.43 -5.33 -25.98
N LYS A 229 -8.28 -4.15 -26.58
CA LYS A 229 -8.92 -3.83 -27.88
C LYS A 229 -8.42 -4.75 -28.99
N ASN A 230 -7.12 -4.99 -29.05
CA ASN A 230 -6.47 -5.74 -30.13
C ASN A 230 -6.43 -7.26 -29.87
N SER A 231 -6.76 -7.69 -28.65
CA SER A 231 -6.78 -9.09 -28.28
C SER A 231 -7.69 -9.92 -29.18
N GLN A 232 -7.15 -11.04 -29.66
CA GLN A 232 -7.90 -12.08 -30.37
C GLN A 232 -8.47 -13.13 -29.41
N THR A 233 -7.97 -13.20 -28.17
CA THR A 233 -8.40 -14.17 -27.16
C THR A 233 -9.70 -13.74 -26.48
N ILE A 234 -9.96 -12.42 -26.38
CA ILE A 234 -11.21 -11.87 -25.86
C ILE A 234 -12.26 -11.83 -26.96
N LYS A 235 -13.36 -12.58 -26.77
CA LYS A 235 -14.51 -12.53 -27.68
C LYS A 235 -15.04 -11.10 -27.81
N THR A 236 -15.42 -10.71 -29.03
CA THR A 236 -15.87 -9.34 -29.35
C THR A 236 -16.95 -8.83 -28.41
N ASN A 237 -17.91 -9.68 -28.05
CA ASN A 237 -19.02 -9.32 -27.17
C ASN A 237 -18.62 -9.12 -25.69
N LEU A 238 -17.46 -9.65 -25.28
CA LEU A 238 -16.90 -9.48 -23.94
C LEU A 238 -15.97 -8.27 -23.83
N LYS A 239 -15.39 -7.80 -24.95
CA LYS A 239 -14.42 -6.68 -24.96
C LYS A 239 -14.90 -5.44 -24.22
N PRO A 240 -16.15 -4.95 -24.39
CA PRO A 240 -16.61 -3.76 -23.67
C PRO A 240 -16.58 -3.91 -22.14
N TRP A 241 -16.85 -5.12 -21.64
CA TRP A 241 -16.85 -5.41 -20.20
C TRP A 241 -15.43 -5.50 -19.64
N HIS A 242 -14.49 -6.07 -20.39
CA HIS A 242 -13.07 -6.06 -20.01
C HIS A 242 -12.50 -4.63 -20.02
N LEU A 243 -12.87 -3.82 -21.01
CA LEU A 243 -12.50 -2.41 -21.04
C LEU A 243 -13.07 -1.63 -19.86
N TYR A 244 -14.36 -1.84 -19.54
CA TYR A 244 -14.98 -1.24 -18.36
C TYR A 244 -14.29 -1.65 -17.05
N ASN A 245 -13.95 -2.93 -16.90
CA ASN A 245 -13.24 -3.44 -15.74
C ASN A 245 -11.94 -2.67 -15.44
N VAL A 246 -11.20 -2.31 -16.50
CA VAL A 246 -9.91 -1.62 -16.42
C VAL A 246 -10.10 -0.10 -16.30
N THR A 247 -10.98 0.48 -17.12
CA THR A 247 -11.12 1.95 -17.21
C THR A 247 -12.11 2.53 -16.20
N GLN A 248 -13.12 1.75 -15.80
CA GLN A 248 -14.35 2.20 -15.13
C GLN A 248 -15.11 3.27 -15.93
N ASP A 249 -14.88 3.33 -17.25
CA ASP A 249 -15.59 4.26 -18.13
C ASP A 249 -16.99 3.72 -18.44
N GLU A 250 -17.98 4.28 -17.74
CA GLU A 250 -19.39 3.91 -17.91
C GLU A 250 -19.91 4.13 -19.33
N GLN A 251 -19.31 5.06 -20.09
CA GLN A 251 -19.74 5.35 -21.46
C GLN A 251 -19.56 4.14 -22.39
N ILE A 252 -18.57 3.30 -22.12
CA ILE A 252 -18.35 2.04 -22.88
C ILE A 252 -19.56 1.11 -22.71
N ILE A 253 -20.06 0.97 -21.49
CA ILE A 253 -21.22 0.11 -21.17
C ILE A 253 -22.50 0.73 -21.71
N ILE A 254 -22.70 2.04 -21.54
CA ILE A 254 -23.85 2.77 -22.06
C ILE A 254 -23.95 2.63 -23.59
N ALA A 255 -22.84 2.83 -24.31
CA ALA A 255 -22.81 2.66 -25.77
C ALA A 255 -23.15 1.21 -26.17
N THR A 256 -22.56 0.23 -25.49
CA THR A 256 -22.82 -1.19 -25.75
C THR A 256 -24.29 -1.55 -25.53
N LEU A 257 -24.89 -1.11 -24.43
CA LEU A 257 -26.30 -1.39 -24.12
C LEU A 257 -27.25 -0.67 -25.07
N ASN A 258 -26.92 0.53 -25.54
CA ASN A 258 -27.71 1.21 -26.57
C ASN A 258 -27.74 0.41 -27.87
N GLU A 259 -26.60 -0.12 -28.33
CA GLU A 259 -26.57 -0.94 -29.55
C GLU A 259 -27.34 -2.25 -29.39
N LEU A 260 -27.16 -2.95 -28.27
CA LEU A 260 -27.91 -4.18 -27.97
C LEU A 260 -29.42 -3.90 -27.87
N GLY A 261 -29.81 -2.79 -27.24
CA GLY A 261 -31.20 -2.36 -27.10
C GLY A 261 -31.88 -1.95 -28.41
N LYS A 262 -31.13 -1.72 -29.50
CA LYS A 262 -31.72 -1.56 -30.83
C LYS A 262 -32.18 -2.89 -31.44
N GLN A 263 -31.60 -4.00 -30.99
CA GLN A 263 -31.76 -5.32 -31.59
C GLN A 263 -32.60 -6.26 -30.74
N LEU A 264 -32.53 -6.11 -29.40
CA LEU A 264 -33.16 -7.01 -28.44
C LEU A 264 -34.28 -6.31 -27.69
N GLU A 265 -35.34 -7.05 -27.39
CA GLU A 265 -36.33 -6.65 -26.38
C GLU A 265 -35.70 -6.72 -24.98
N TYR A 266 -36.22 -5.93 -24.02
CA TYR A 266 -35.67 -5.89 -22.65
C TYR A 266 -35.47 -7.26 -22.00
N THR A 267 -36.44 -8.17 -22.07
CA THR A 267 -36.33 -9.49 -21.43
C THR A 267 -35.23 -10.34 -22.06
N GLU A 268 -35.14 -10.33 -23.40
CA GLU A 268 -34.06 -10.97 -24.15
C GLU A 268 -32.69 -10.38 -23.82
N LEU A 269 -32.62 -9.05 -23.68
CA LEU A 269 -31.41 -8.34 -23.28
C LEU A 269 -30.96 -8.76 -21.87
N ILE A 270 -31.88 -8.86 -20.91
CA ILE A 270 -31.55 -9.30 -19.55
C ILE A 270 -31.07 -10.75 -19.53
N ASP A 271 -31.69 -11.63 -20.31
CA ASP A 271 -31.25 -13.03 -20.43
C ASP A 271 -29.87 -13.14 -21.08
N TYR A 272 -29.62 -12.35 -22.12
CA TYR A 272 -28.29 -12.22 -22.74
C TYR A 272 -27.24 -11.74 -21.72
N LEU A 273 -27.54 -10.68 -20.96
CA LEU A 273 -26.63 -10.14 -19.94
C LEU A 273 -26.40 -11.15 -18.82
N ASN A 274 -27.43 -11.89 -18.38
CA ASN A 274 -27.31 -12.98 -17.41
C ASN A 274 -26.30 -14.04 -17.86
N GLN A 275 -26.38 -14.48 -19.13
CA GLN A 275 -25.45 -15.47 -19.68
C GLN A 275 -24.03 -14.91 -19.80
N LEU A 276 -23.91 -13.65 -20.22
CA LEU A 276 -22.64 -12.94 -20.31
C LEU A 276 -21.96 -12.82 -18.94
N PHE A 277 -22.70 -12.45 -17.90
CA PHE A 277 -22.20 -12.30 -16.53
C PHE A 277 -21.83 -13.63 -15.89
N LYS A 278 -22.54 -14.72 -16.23
CA LYS A 278 -22.12 -16.07 -15.85
C LYS A 278 -20.77 -16.44 -16.48
N THR A 279 -20.56 -16.06 -17.74
CA THR A 279 -19.28 -16.28 -18.45
C THR A 279 -18.14 -15.46 -17.81
N LEU A 280 -18.43 -14.21 -17.46
CA LEU A 280 -17.49 -13.32 -16.77
C LEU A 280 -17.43 -13.55 -15.26
N LYS A 281 -18.20 -14.46 -14.67
CA LYS A 281 -18.35 -14.66 -13.20
C LYS A 281 -18.42 -13.37 -12.36
N ILE A 282 -18.90 -12.28 -12.94
CA ILE A 282 -19.04 -10.96 -12.30
C ILE A 282 -20.47 -10.51 -12.58
N ASN A 283 -21.19 -10.18 -11.50
CA ASN A 283 -22.54 -9.67 -11.60
C ASN A 283 -22.54 -8.14 -11.71
N TYR A 284 -22.78 -7.61 -12.92
CA TYR A 284 -22.88 -6.17 -13.15
C TYR A 284 -24.30 -5.61 -12.94
N PHE A 285 -25.33 -6.42 -12.69
CA PHE A 285 -26.69 -5.87 -12.52
C PHE A 285 -26.80 -4.77 -11.45
N PRO A 286 -26.16 -4.88 -10.26
CA PRO A 286 -26.17 -3.78 -9.31
C PRO A 286 -25.65 -2.46 -9.88
N LEU A 287 -24.59 -2.50 -10.70
CA LEU A 287 -24.06 -1.33 -11.39
C LEU A 287 -25.06 -0.81 -12.43
N LEU A 288 -25.54 -1.69 -13.31
CA LEU A 288 -26.42 -1.31 -14.42
C LEU A 288 -27.72 -0.66 -13.93
N PHE A 289 -28.36 -1.27 -12.91
CA PHE A 289 -29.60 -0.76 -12.34
C PHE A 289 -29.41 0.40 -11.37
N ALA A 290 -28.18 0.71 -10.92
CA ALA A 290 -27.90 1.93 -10.18
C ALA A 290 -27.67 3.14 -11.10
N ASN A 291 -27.29 2.92 -12.36
CA ASN A 291 -26.98 4.00 -13.30
C ASN A 291 -28.27 4.55 -13.98
N PRO A 292 -28.59 5.85 -13.82
CA PRO A 292 -29.81 6.44 -14.37
C PRO A 292 -29.87 6.44 -15.91
N GLU A 293 -28.75 6.55 -16.60
CA GLU A 293 -28.71 6.54 -18.06
C GLU A 293 -29.01 5.15 -18.61
N ILE A 294 -28.44 4.12 -17.98
CA ILE A 294 -28.71 2.73 -18.33
C ILE A 294 -30.18 2.36 -18.04
N GLN A 295 -30.75 2.84 -16.93
CA GLN A 295 -32.18 2.69 -16.68
C GLN A 295 -33.05 3.30 -17.80
N LYS A 296 -32.68 4.47 -18.35
CA LYS A 296 -33.40 5.06 -19.50
C LYS A 296 -33.34 4.16 -20.73
N ILE A 297 -32.22 3.48 -20.96
CA ILE A 297 -32.09 2.49 -22.05
C ILE A 297 -33.06 1.34 -21.80
N PHE A 298 -33.02 0.74 -20.60
CA PHE A 298 -33.90 -0.37 -20.25
C PHE A 298 -35.39 -0.03 -20.38
N THR A 299 -35.79 1.16 -19.92
CA THR A 299 -37.16 1.66 -20.07
C THR A 299 -37.57 1.80 -21.54
N LYS A 300 -36.68 2.29 -22.41
CA LYS A 300 -36.96 2.39 -23.86
C LYS A 300 -37.06 1.02 -24.52
N THR A 301 -36.32 0.02 -24.05
CA THR A 301 -36.32 -1.34 -24.60
C THR A 301 -37.49 -2.20 -24.12
N ALA A 302 -38.08 -1.87 -22.95
CA ALA A 302 -39.19 -2.61 -22.35
C ALA A 302 -40.53 -2.23 -22.98
N LYS A 303 -40.88 -2.92 -24.09
CA LYS A 303 -42.05 -2.56 -24.91
C LYS A 303 -43.34 -3.26 -24.48
N THR A 304 -43.25 -4.34 -23.72
CA THR A 304 -44.40 -5.13 -23.25
C THR A 304 -44.70 -4.87 -21.77
N GLU A 305 -45.94 -5.12 -21.33
CA GLU A 305 -46.32 -5.04 -19.92
C GLU A 305 -45.49 -5.99 -19.03
N ALA A 306 -45.20 -7.19 -19.53
CA ALA A 306 -44.37 -8.16 -18.83
C ALA A 306 -42.95 -7.63 -18.62
N SER A 307 -42.34 -7.05 -19.67
CA SER A 307 -41.02 -6.43 -19.62
C SER A 307 -40.96 -5.23 -18.68
N GLN A 308 -41.99 -4.39 -18.69
CA GLN A 308 -42.09 -3.25 -17.78
C GLN A 308 -42.24 -3.71 -16.31
N SER A 309 -43.03 -4.75 -16.06
CA SER A 309 -43.17 -5.35 -14.74
C SER A 309 -41.84 -5.94 -14.23
N ASP A 310 -41.11 -6.67 -15.07
CA ASP A 310 -39.81 -7.22 -14.71
C ASP A 310 -38.75 -6.13 -14.49
N LEU A 311 -38.73 -5.09 -15.33
CA LEU A 311 -37.87 -3.92 -15.15
C LEU A 311 -38.09 -3.26 -13.79
N GLN A 312 -39.35 -3.02 -13.40
CA GLN A 312 -39.67 -2.45 -12.09
C GLN A 312 -39.20 -3.36 -10.95
N LYS A 313 -39.35 -4.67 -11.07
CA LYS A 313 -38.85 -5.64 -10.09
C LYS A 313 -37.33 -5.61 -9.98
N ASN A 314 -36.61 -5.57 -11.10
CA ASN A 314 -35.15 -5.53 -11.09
C ASN A 314 -34.61 -4.18 -10.59
N ILE A 315 -35.24 -3.06 -10.95
CA ILE A 315 -34.96 -1.77 -10.34
C ILE A 315 -35.17 -1.88 -8.83
N ALA A 316 -36.31 -2.34 -8.33
CA ALA A 316 -36.53 -2.47 -6.88
C ALA A 316 -35.51 -3.40 -6.20
N ARG A 317 -35.14 -4.51 -6.85
CA ARG A 317 -34.16 -5.49 -6.36
C ARG A 317 -32.76 -4.90 -6.22
N PHE A 318 -32.33 -4.06 -7.16
CA PHE A 318 -30.95 -3.57 -7.25
C PHE A 318 -30.79 -2.10 -6.84
N ASN A 319 -31.86 -1.30 -6.82
CA ASN A 319 -31.91 0.12 -6.43
C ASN A 319 -32.05 0.32 -4.91
N CYS A 320 -31.58 -0.62 -4.11
CA CYS A 320 -31.52 -0.41 -2.67
C CYS A 320 -30.54 0.74 -2.39
N THR A 321 -31.09 1.86 -1.92
CA THR A 321 -30.42 3.00 -1.28
C THR A 321 -29.73 2.65 0.04
N LYS A 322 -29.70 1.38 0.44
CA LYS A 322 -28.50 0.88 1.11
C LYS A 322 -27.43 0.94 0.05
N LYS A 323 -26.61 2.02 0.04
CA LYS A 323 -25.26 2.01 -0.55
C LYS A 323 -24.86 0.56 -0.55
N PRO A 324 -24.68 -0.10 -1.71
CA PRO A 324 -24.15 -1.43 -1.63
C PRO A 324 -22.95 -1.26 -0.71
N ASN A 325 -22.89 -2.03 0.37
CA ASN A 325 -21.59 -2.37 0.90
C ASN A 325 -20.93 -3.19 -0.22
N LEU A 326 -20.59 -2.53 -1.34
CA LEU A 326 -19.24 -2.16 -1.65
C LEU A 326 -18.51 -1.77 -0.31
N HIS A 327 -18.32 -2.62 0.70
CA HIS A 327 -17.37 -3.74 0.67
C HIS A 327 -17.07 -4.19 -0.75
N LEU A 328 -16.42 -3.26 -1.46
CA LEU A 328 -15.97 -3.42 -2.82
C LEU A 328 -14.77 -4.33 -2.78
#